data_AF-A0A8F5BL28-F1
#
_entry.id   AF-A0A8F5BL28-F1
#
_cell.length_a   1.000
_cell.length_b   1.000
_cell.length_c   1.000
_cell.angle_alpha   90.00
_cell.angle_beta   90.00
_cell.angle_gamma   90.00
#
_symmetry.space_group_name_H-M   'P 1'
#
loop_
_entity.id
_entity.type
_entity.pdbx_description
1 polymer ?
#
loop_
_entity_poly.entity_id
_entity_poly.type
_entity_poly.pdbx_seq_one_letter_code
_entity_poly.pdbx_strand_id
1 'polypeptide(L)' 'MLPFDIVIKIMLLITTVIFLFYSAVYLLLYELNVQPKLARVYRNLSVILAGGGMIFLAIYLMI' A
#
# COMPACT_ATOMS: atom_id res chain seq x y z
N MET A 1 -12.61 -25.34 9.63
CA MET A 1 -11.31 -24.63 9.61
C MET A 1 -11.14 -24.04 8.22
N LEU A 2 -10.70 -22.79 8.11
CA LEU A 2 -10.41 -22.21 6.79
C LEU A 2 -9.21 -22.95 6.18
N PRO A 3 -9.25 -23.27 4.88
CA PRO A 3 -8.09 -23.74 4.13
C PRO A 3 -6.91 -22.77 4.26
N PHE A 4 -5.70 -23.30 4.36
CA PHE A 4 -4.48 -22.53 4.62
C PHE A 4 -4.19 -21.50 3.49
N ASP A 5 -4.50 -21.86 2.25
CA ASP A 5 -4.41 -21.00 1.06
C ASP A 5 -5.33 -19.77 1.18
N ILE A 6 -6.54 -19.94 1.69
CA ILE A 6 -7.49 -18.83 1.89
C ILE A 6 -6.97 -17.87 2.96
N VAL A 7 -6.36 -18.38 4.02
CA VAL A 7 -5.77 -17.54 5.08
C VAL A 7 -4.64 -16.66 4.51
N ILE A 8 -3.74 -17.24 3.71
CA ILE A 8 -2.66 -16.48 3.06
C ILE A 8 -3.23 -15.41 2.13
N LYS A 9 -4.24 -15.75 1.32
CA LYS A 9 -4.91 -14.79 0.42
C LYS A 9 -5.50 -13.61 1.18
N ILE A 10 -6.17 -13.87 2.30
CA ILE A 10 -6.74 -12.81 3.14
C ILE A 10 -5.64 -11.92 3.70
N MET A 11 -4.55 -12.50 4.23
CA MET A 11 -3.44 -11.70 4.78
C MET A 11 -2.81 -10.80 3.71
N LEU A 12 -2.51 -11.35 2.52
CA LEU A 12 -1.96 -10.57 1.41
C LEU A 12 -2.90 -9.46 0.96
N LEU A 13 -4.20 -9.74 0.86
CA LEU A 13 -5.19 -8.75 0.44
C LEU A 13 -5.30 -7.60 1.46
N ILE A 14 -5.34 -7.93 2.76
CA ILE A 14 -5.38 -6.91 3.83
C ILE A 14 -4.12 -6.03 3.77
N THR A 15 -2.93 -6.64 3.68
CA THR A 15 -1.68 -5.88 3.57
C THR A 15 -1.65 -5.00 2.32
N THR A 16 -2.13 -5.52 1.19
CA THR A 16 -2.25 -4.77 -0.07
C THR A 16 -3.13 -3.54 0.09
N VAL A 17 -4.33 -3.71 0.65
CA VAL A 17 -5.29 -2.61 0.85
C VAL A 17 -4.70 -1.54 1.77
N ILE A 18 -4.04 -1.94 2.86
CA ILE A 18 -3.37 -1.02 3.79
C ILE A 18 -2.29 -0.21 3.06
N PHE A 19 -1.44 -0.87 2.26
CA PHE A 19 -0.36 -0.22 1.53
C PHE A 19 -0.90 0.80 0.52
N LEU A 20 -1.88 0.40 -0.29
CA LEU A 20 -2.48 1.28 -1.29
C LEU A 20 -3.24 2.45 -0.65
N PHE A 21 -3.93 2.22 0.46
CA PHE A 21 -4.61 3.28 1.21
C PHE A 21 -3.62 4.33 1.72
N TYR A 22 -2.57 3.92 2.44
CA TYR A 22 -1.57 4.87 2.94
C TYR A 22 -0.78 5.53 1.81
N SER A 23 -0.54 4.82 0.71
CA SER A 23 0.05 5.41 -0.48
C SER A 23 -0.77 6.60 -1.00
N ALA A 24 -2.09 6.44 -1.11
CA ALA A 24 -2.99 7.50 -1.54
C ALA A 24 -3.04 8.65 -0.52
N VAL A 25 -3.07 8.35 0.78
CA VAL A 25 -3.03 9.38 1.84
C VAL A 25 -1.75 10.21 1.75
N TYR A 26 -0.58 9.60 1.64
CA TYR A 26 0.68 10.33 1.53
C TYR A 26 0.78 11.12 0.22
N LEU A 27 0.22 10.60 -0.88
CA LEU A 27 0.14 11.37 -2.12
C LEU A 27 -0.70 12.63 -1.93
N LEU A 28 -1.86 12.51 -1.27
CA LEU A 28 -2.74 13.64 -1.02
C LEU A 28 -2.09 14.67 -0.08
N LEU A 29 -1.37 14.24 0.96
CA LEU A 29 -0.57 15.13 1.81
C LEU A 29 0.52 15.88 1.02
N TYR A 30 1.12 15.23 0.02
CA TYR A 30 2.10 15.82 -0.88
C TYR A 30 1.45 16.85 -1.83
N GLU A 31 0.38 16.47 -2.53
CA GLU A 31 -0.31 17.31 -3.52
C GLU A 31 -0.92 18.56 -2.89
N LEU A 32 -1.50 18.43 -1.68
CA LEU A 32 -2.05 19.57 -0.94
C LEU A 32 -0.98 20.39 -0.21
N ASN A 33 0.29 19.98 -0.29
CA ASN A 33 1.42 20.63 0.37
C ASN A 33 1.18 20.92 1.86
N VAL A 34 0.54 19.97 2.58
CA VAL A 34 0.07 20.16 3.97
C VAL A 34 1.22 20.55 4.90
N GLN A 35 2.39 19.96 4.69
CA GLN A 35 3.64 20.33 5.37
C GLN A 35 4.81 20.37 4.37
N PRO A 36 5.23 21.57 3.91
CA PRO A 36 6.25 21.70 2.86
C PRO A 36 7.60 21.05 3.21
N LYS A 37 7.98 21.07 4.50
CA LYS A 37 9.22 20.46 5.00
C LYS A 37 9.25 18.93 4.84
N LEU A 38 8.08 18.29 4.79
CA LEU A 38 7.92 16.84 4.65
C LEU A 38 7.48 16.39 3.26
N ALA A 39 7.30 17.31 2.30
CA ALA A 39 6.78 17.00 0.97
C ALA A 39 7.57 15.86 0.27
N ARG A 40 8.91 15.88 0.36
CA ARG A 40 9.75 14.82 -0.21
C ARG A 40 9.53 13.47 0.48
N VAL A 41 9.31 13.47 1.80
CA VAL A 41 9.03 12.26 2.57
C VAL A 41 7.67 11.68 2.18
N TYR A 42 6.63 12.51 2.10
CA TYR A 42 5.30 12.08 1.68
C TYR A 42 5.31 11.48 0.27
N ARG A 43 5.95 12.13 -0.69
CA ARG A 43 6.08 11.61 -2.05
C ARG A 43 6.81 10.26 -2.08
N ASN A 44 7.93 10.15 -1.37
CA ASN A 44 8.70 8.90 -1.36
C ASN A 44 7.94 7.76 -0.69
N LEU A 45 7.28 8.02 0.44
CA LEU A 45 6.44 7.03 1.12
C LEU A 45 5.28 6.58 0.25
N SER A 46 4.62 7.52 -0.43
CA SER A 46 3.54 7.20 -1.37
C SER A 46 4.00 6.24 -2.46
N VAL A 47 5.14 6.52 -3.10
CA VAL A 47 5.70 5.66 -4.16
C VAL A 47 6.12 4.29 -3.63
N ILE A 48 6.79 4.23 -2.48
CA ILE A 48 7.23 2.96 -1.87
C ILE A 48 6.02 2.09 -1.52
N LEU A 49 4.99 2.68 -0.90
CA LEU A 49 3.78 1.96 -0.51
C LEU A 49 2.95 1.55 -1.73
N ALA A 50 2.88 2.38 -2.78
CA ALA A 50 2.24 2.00 -4.05
C ALA A 50 2.94 0.78 -4.65
N GLY A 51 4.27 0.83 -4.76
CA GLY A 51 5.09 -0.26 -5.29
C GLY A 51 4.93 -1.55 -4.47
N GLY A 52 5.03 -1.47 -3.15
CA GLY A 52 4.84 -2.62 -2.26
C GLY A 52 3.42 -3.19 -2.33
N GLY A 53 2.39 -2.34 -2.39
CA GLY A 53 1.01 -2.75 -2.57
C GLY A 53 0.79 -3.48 -3.89
N MET A 54 1.36 -2.98 -4.99
CA MET A 54 1.28 -3.64 -6.30
C MET A 54 1.99 -4.99 -6.31
N ILE A 55 3.12 -5.14 -5.61
CA ILE A 55 3.82 -6.42 -5.47
C ILE A 55 2.94 -7.42 -4.71
N PHE A 56 2.36 -7.03 -3.58
CA PHE A 56 1.48 -7.93 -2.82
C PHE A 56 0.21 -8.29 -3.60
N LEU A 57 -0.36 -7.34 -4.36
CA LEU A 57 -1.50 -7.60 -5.23
C LEU A 57 -1.14 -8.61 -6.32
N ALA A 58 0.03 -8.46 -6.96
CA ALA A 58 0.49 -9.40 -7.98
C ALA A 58 0.65 -10.81 -7.40
N ILE A 59 1.26 -10.94 -6.21
CA ILE A 59 1.38 -12.23 -5.52
C ILE A 59 0.00 -12.80 -5.21
N TYR A 60 -0.93 -11.99 -4.68
CA TYR A 60 -2.30 -12.41 -4.39
C TYR A 60 -3.04 -12.97 -5.61
N LEU A 61 -2.83 -12.38 -6.79
CA LEU A 61 -3.46 -12.81 -8.04
C LEU A 61 -2.82 -14.07 -8.65
N MET A 62 -1.58 -14.39 -8.28
CA MET A 62 -0.86 -15.57 -8.78
C MET A 62 -1.16 -16.85 -8.00
N ILE A 63 -1.41 -16.72 -6.69
CA ILE A 63 -1.77 -17.84 -5.81
C ILE A 63 -3.28 -18.08 -5.82
#